data_AF-A0A965YDI3-F1
#
_entry.id   AF-A0A965YDI3-F1
#
_cell.length_a   1.000
_cell.length_b   1.000
_cell.length_c   1.000
_cell.angle_alpha   90.00
_cell.angle_beta   90.00
_cell.angle_gamma   90.00
#
_symmetry.space_group_name_H-M   'P 1'
#
loop_
_entity.id
_entity.type
_entity.pdbx_description
1 polymer ?
#
loop_
_entity_poly.entity_id
_entity_poly.type
_entity_poly.pdbx_seq_one_letter_code
_entity_poly.pdbx_strand_id
1 'polypeptide(L)'
;MPTVEENDPYRQVLVSMAPEAPTIPVFPALSWTYENGLYCIAETDADKLLDYGENELPLFAHRYGQYVRQIHLILETLSQP
;
A
#
# COMPACT_ATOMS: atom_id res chain seq x y z
N MET A 1 13.88 38.41 -0.91
CA MET A 1 13.43 37.00 -0.96
C MET A 1 12.28 36.93 -1.94
N PRO A 2 12.27 36.03 -2.93
CA PRO A 2 11.06 35.86 -3.72
C PRO A 2 10.03 35.20 -2.81
N THR A 3 8.96 35.93 -2.53
CA THR A 3 7.75 35.44 -1.88
C THR A 3 7.08 34.49 -2.85
N VAL A 4 7.14 33.18 -2.55
CA VAL A 4 6.35 32.16 -3.23
C VAL A 4 4.89 32.56 -3.11
N GLU A 5 4.22 32.82 -4.23
CA GLU A 5 2.81 33.19 -4.22
C GLU A 5 1.99 32.02 -3.66
N GLU A 6 1.23 32.31 -2.59
CA GLU A 6 0.43 31.35 -1.83
C GLU A 6 -0.71 30.70 -2.66
N ASN A 7 -0.90 31.16 -3.90
CA ASN A 7 -1.95 30.76 -4.83
C ASN A 7 -1.39 30.31 -6.20
N ASP A 8 -0.34 29.49 -6.23
CA ASP A 8 0.10 28.85 -7.47
C ASP A 8 -0.89 27.71 -7.87
N PRO A 9 -1.70 27.90 -8.93
CA PRO A 9 -2.68 26.90 -9.36
C PRO A 9 -2.01 25.59 -9.83
N TYR A 10 -0.77 25.63 -10.32
CA TYR A 10 -0.05 24.43 -10.74
C TYR A 10 0.31 23.55 -9.54
N ARG A 11 0.73 24.16 -8.43
CA ARG A 11 1.01 23.43 -7.18
C ARG A 11 -0.26 22.80 -6.61
N GLN A 12 -1.39 23.50 -6.65
CA GLN A 12 -2.67 22.94 -6.20
C GLN A 12 -3.09 21.72 -7.04
N VAL A 13 -2.90 21.79 -8.37
CA VAL A 13 -3.16 20.64 -9.26
C VAL A 13 -2.25 19.46 -8.91
N LEU A 14 -0.94 19.69 -8.73
CA LEU A 14 0.01 18.63 -8.37
C LEU A 14 -0.33 17.95 -7.04
N VAL A 15 -0.75 18.73 -6.03
CA VAL A 15 -1.24 18.17 -4.75
C VAL A 15 -2.51 17.34 -4.95
N SER A 16 -3.43 17.79 -5.81
CA SER A 16 -4.65 17.04 -6.12
C SER A 16 -4.41 15.74 -6.89
N MET A 17 -3.25 15.64 -7.57
CA MET A 17 -2.81 14.44 -8.27
C MET A 17 -2.09 13.44 -7.36
N ALA A 18 -1.88 13.76 -6.08
CA ALA A 18 -1.28 12.83 -5.13
C ALA A 18 -2.15 11.56 -5.04
N PRO A 19 -1.59 10.37 -5.37
CA PRO A 19 -2.34 9.13 -5.30
C PRO A 19 -2.72 8.81 -3.84
N GLU A 20 -3.78 8.05 -3.66
CA GLU A 20 -4.09 7.47 -2.35
C GLU A 20 -3.03 6.41 -1.98
N ALA A 21 -2.63 6.37 -0.70
CA ALA A 21 -1.70 5.37 -0.22
C ALA A 21 -2.35 3.98 -0.28
N PRO A 22 -1.66 2.95 -0.79
CA PRO A 22 -2.20 1.60 -0.78
C PRO A 22 -2.36 1.09 0.65
N THR A 23 -3.49 0.46 0.93
CA THR A 23 -3.77 -0.14 2.23
C THR A 23 -2.95 -1.42 2.42
N ILE A 24 -2.33 -1.55 3.59
CA ILE A 24 -1.63 -2.78 3.99
C ILE A 24 -2.69 -3.89 4.14
N PRO A 25 -2.50 -5.05 3.50
CA PRO A 25 -3.44 -6.17 3.64
C PRO A 25 -3.44 -6.69 5.08
N VAL A 26 -4.62 -7.01 5.59
CA VAL A 26 -4.81 -7.49 6.96
C VAL A 26 -4.54 -8.99 7.01
N PHE A 27 -3.78 -9.44 8.01
CA PHE A 27 -3.54 -10.86 8.20
C PHE A 27 -4.88 -11.62 8.37
N PRO A 28 -5.10 -12.73 7.64
CA PRO A 28 -6.39 -13.41 7.65
C PRO A 28 -6.69 -14.02 9.02
N ALA A 29 -7.97 -14.05 9.39
CA ALA A 29 -8.41 -14.81 10.55
C ALA A 29 -8.39 -16.31 10.22
N LEU A 30 -7.60 -17.08 10.96
CA LEU A 30 -7.40 -18.52 10.76
C LEU A 30 -7.94 -19.30 11.95
N SER A 31 -8.58 -20.44 11.69
CA SER A 31 -9.02 -21.37 12.73
C SER A 31 -8.09 -22.57 12.78
N TRP A 32 -7.69 -22.94 13.99
CA TRP A 32 -6.86 -24.11 14.25
C TRP A 32 -7.65 -25.10 15.09
N THR A 33 -7.60 -26.37 14.73
CA THR A 33 -8.12 -27.47 15.54
C THR A 33 -6.96 -28.29 16.10
N TYR A 34 -7.21 -29.03 17.17
CA TYR A 34 -6.22 -29.94 17.73
C TYR A 34 -6.78 -31.36 17.70
N GLU A 35 -6.18 -32.20 16.85
CA GLU A 35 -6.66 -33.55 16.57
C GLU A 35 -5.46 -34.51 16.48
N ASN A 36 -5.62 -35.72 17.04
CA ASN A 36 -4.58 -36.76 17.05
C ASN A 36 -3.21 -36.30 17.59
N GLY A 37 -3.20 -35.34 18.52
CA GLY A 37 -1.97 -34.80 19.10
C GLY A 37 -1.28 -33.73 18.25
N LEU A 38 -1.93 -33.24 17.19
CA LEU A 38 -1.38 -32.26 16.24
C LEU A 38 -2.33 -31.08 16.09
N TYR A 39 -1.75 -29.90 15.83
CA TYR A 39 -2.52 -28.74 15.40
C TYR A 39 -2.78 -28.83 13.89
N CYS A 40 -4.04 -28.75 13.51
CA CYS A 40 -4.52 -28.85 12.14
C CYS A 40 -5.20 -27.54 11.74
N ILE A 41 -5.16 -27.22 10.45
CA ILE A 41 -5.97 -26.16 9.84
C ILE A 41 -6.84 -26.77 8.77
N ALA A 42 -8.03 -26.20 8.57
CA ALA A 42 -8.83 -26.54 7.41
C ALA A 42 -8.13 -26.06 6.13
N GLU A 43 -8.34 -26.78 5.03
CA GLU A 43 -7.85 -26.40 3.70
C GLU A 43 -8.21 -24.95 3.36
N THR A 44 -9.44 -24.53 3.66
CA THR A 44 -9.91 -23.16 3.40
C THR A 44 -9.16 -22.08 4.20
N ASP A 45 -8.61 -22.41 5.37
CA ASP A 45 -7.76 -21.49 6.14
C ASP A 45 -6.32 -21.53 5.65
N ALA A 46 -5.84 -22.69 5.17
CA ALA A 46 -4.57 -22.76 4.45
C ALA A 46 -4.60 -21.90 3.19
N ASP A 47 -5.67 -21.96 2.39
CA ASP A 47 -5.86 -21.17 1.18
C ASP A 47 -5.82 -19.67 1.46
N LYS A 48 -6.48 -19.20 2.52
CA LYS A 48 -6.42 -17.78 2.93
C LYS A 48 -5.00 -17.34 3.29
N LEU A 49 -4.28 -18.20 4.02
CA LEU A 49 -2.91 -17.90 4.42
C LEU A 49 -1.98 -17.85 3.20
N LEU A 50 -2.16 -18.76 2.25
CA LEU A 50 -1.42 -18.77 0.99
C LEU A 50 -1.76 -17.55 0.14
N ASP A 51 -3.04 -17.21 -0.03
CA ASP A 51 -3.47 -16.03 -0.78
C ASP A 51 -2.89 -14.73 -0.20
N TYR A 52 -2.93 -14.59 1.14
CA TYR A 52 -2.31 -13.46 1.82
C TYR A 52 -0.82 -13.34 1.52
N GLY A 53 -0.08 -14.45 1.59
CA GLY A 53 1.37 -14.50 1.40
C GLY A 53 1.81 -14.36 -0.06
N GLU A 54 1.10 -15.01 -0.98
CA GLU A 54 1.51 -15.19 -2.38
C GLU A 54 0.87 -14.16 -3.32
N ASN A 55 -0.28 -13.58 -2.94
CA ASN A 55 -1.01 -12.62 -3.79
C ASN A 55 -1.12 -11.25 -3.13
N GLU A 56 -1.72 -11.15 -1.95
CA GLU A 56 -2.04 -9.84 -1.34
C GLU A 56 -0.78 -9.05 -0.97
N LEU A 57 0.18 -9.66 -0.28
CA LEU A 57 1.43 -9.01 0.10
C LEU A 57 2.28 -8.58 -1.12
N PRO A 58 2.52 -9.43 -2.13
CA PRO A 58 3.24 -9.02 -3.34
C PRO A 58 2.52 -7.91 -4.11
N LEU A 59 1.18 -7.96 -4.21
CA LEU A 59 0.40 -6.92 -4.86
C LEU A 59 0.51 -5.59 -4.11
N PHE A 60 0.44 -5.63 -2.77
CA PHE A 60 0.67 -4.44 -1.94
C PHE A 60 2.08 -3.88 -2.16
N ALA A 61 3.11 -4.71 -2.12
CA ALA A 61 4.50 -4.28 -2.33
C ALA A 61 4.68 -3.60 -3.70
N HIS A 62 4.07 -4.16 -4.75
CA HIS A 62 4.07 -3.54 -6.06
C HIS A 62 3.38 -2.18 -6.07
N ARG A 63 2.15 -2.10 -5.53
CA ARG A 63 1.38 -0.85 -5.46
C ARG A 63 2.08 0.22 -4.64
N TYR A 64 2.67 -0.17 -3.51
CA TYR A 64 3.46 0.73 -2.65
C TYR A 64 4.69 1.27 -3.39
N GLY A 65 5.39 0.42 -4.14
CA GLY A 65 6.50 0.85 -4.99
C GLY A 65 6.08 1.89 -6.04
N GLN A 66 4.91 1.71 -6.67
CA GLN A 66 4.36 2.71 -7.61
C GLN A 66 3.97 4.01 -6.91
N TYR A 67 3.29 3.92 -5.77
CA TYR A 67 2.90 5.06 -4.95
C TYR A 67 4.13 5.91 -4.57
N VAL A 68 5.19 5.28 -4.05
CA VAL A 68 6.43 5.99 -3.67
C VAL A 68 7.05 6.71 -4.87
N ARG A 69 7.09 6.06 -6.04
CA ARG A 69 7.61 6.69 -7.26
C ARG A 69 6.79 7.91 -7.68
N GLN A 70 5.46 7.80 -7.65
CA GLN A 70 4.56 8.91 -8.01
C GLN A 70 4.70 10.08 -7.03
N ILE A 71 4.72 9.81 -5.72
CA ILE A 71 4.92 10.84 -4.71
C ILE A 71 6.28 11.53 -4.86
N HIS A 72 7.36 10.78 -5.11
CA HIS A 72 8.67 11.40 -5.36
C HIS A 72 8.64 12.34 -6.57
N LEU A 73 8.03 11.96 -7.69
CA LEU A 73 7.92 12.84 -8.87
C LEU A 73 7.16 14.14 -8.56
N ILE A 74 6.07 14.05 -7.78
CA ILE A 74 5.29 15.21 -7.36
C ILE A 74 6.15 16.12 -6.47
N LEU A 75 6.83 15.56 -5.47
CA LEU A 75 7.69 16.31 -4.56
C LEU A 75 8.88 16.96 -5.27
N GLU A 76 9.54 16.25 -6.18
CA GLU A 76 10.62 16.78 -7.01
C GLU A 76 10.13 17.99 -7.81
N THR A 77 8.98 17.88 -8.47
CA THR A 77 8.39 18.97 -9.26
C THR A 77 8.05 20.18 -8.39
N LEU A 78 7.46 19.96 -7.21
CA LEU A 78 7.11 21.02 -6.25
C LEU A 78 8.35 21.72 -5.65
N SER A 79 9.50 21.03 -5.62
CA SER A 79 10.76 21.57 -5.10
C SER A 79 11.54 22.43 -6.10
N GLN A 80 11.17 22.38 -7.39
CA GLN A 80 11.76 23.26 -8.41
C GLN A 80 11.27 24.71 -8.20
N PRO A 81 12.18 25.70 -8.29
CA PRO A 81 11.88 27.10 -8.03
C PRO A 81 10.97 27.75 -9.08
#